data_AF-A0A349XUL6-F1
#
_entry.id   AF-A0A349XUL6-F1
#
_cell.length_a   1.000
_cell.length_b   1.000
_cell.length_c   1.000
_cell.angle_alpha   90.00
_cell.angle_beta   90.00
_cell.angle_gamma   90.00
#
_symmetry.space_group_name_H-M   'P 1'
#
loop_
_entity.id
_entity.type
_entity.pdbx_description
1 polymer ?
#
loop_
_entity_poly.entity_id
_entity_poly.type
_entity_poly.pdbx_seq_one_letter_code
_entity_poly.pdbx_strand_id
1 'polypeptide(L)' 'KTALPFVYWDERLSTVAAERALLEMDVSRAKRAERIDSAAASFILQGALDRLSALTRAAD' A
#
# COMPACT_ATOMS: atom_id res chain seq x y z
N LYS A 1 -7.19 -20.78 9.78
CA LYS A 1 -8.22 -20.05 9.00
C LYS A 1 -8.79 -18.96 9.89
N THR A 2 -8.98 -17.76 9.35
CA THR A 2 -9.61 -16.65 10.09
C THR A 2 -11.09 -16.57 9.71
N ALA A 3 -11.91 -15.98 10.57
CA ALA A 3 -13.32 -15.67 10.27
C ALA A 3 -13.48 -14.31 9.55
N LEU A 4 -12.37 -13.65 9.23
CA LEU A 4 -12.40 -12.33 8.62
C LEU A 4 -12.63 -12.44 7.11
N PRO A 5 -13.45 -11.55 6.52
CA PRO A 5 -13.61 -11.47 5.08
C PRO A 5 -12.28 -11.07 4.43
N PHE A 6 -12.02 -11.60 3.24
CA PHE A 6 -10.87 -11.27 2.42
C PHE A 6 -11.33 -10.84 1.04
N VAL A 7 -10.59 -9.90 0.45
CA VAL A 7 -10.79 -9.43 -0.91
C VAL A 7 -9.47 -9.52 -1.66
N TYR A 8 -9.56 -9.70 -2.98
CA TYR A 8 -8.39 -9.62 -3.84
C TYR A 8 -8.17 -8.18 -4.29
N TRP A 9 -6.92 -7.77 -4.29
CA TRP A 9 -6.48 -6.44 -4.71
C TRP A 9 -5.31 -6.57 -5.68
N ASP A 10 -5.29 -5.76 -6.73
CA ASP A 10 -4.14 -5.70 -7.65
C ASP A 10 -3.05 -4.82 -7.05
N GLU A 11 -1.91 -5.42 -6.70
CA GLU A 11 -0.80 -4.75 -6.02
C GLU A 11 0.20 -4.05 -6.96
N ARG A 12 -0.03 -4.07 -8.27
CA ARG A 12 0.92 -3.54 -9.26
C ARG A 12 1.39 -2.13 -8.92
N LEU A 13 2.67 -1.87 -9.22
CA LEU A 13 3.38 -0.60 -8.96
C LEU A 13 3.64 -0.26 -7.49
N SER A 14 3.14 -1.02 -6.51
CA SER A 14 3.36 -0.75 -5.07
C SER A 14 4.84 -0.70 -4.68
N THR A 15 5.68 -1.60 -5.20
CA THR A 15 7.13 -1.61 -4.95
C THR A 15 7.82 -0.37 -5.52
N VAL A 16 7.40 0.10 -6.71
CA VAL A 16 7.97 1.29 -7.35
C VAL A 16 7.57 2.54 -6.57
N ALA A 17 6.32 2.61 -6.11
CA ALA A 17 5.84 3.70 -5.26
C ALA A 17 6.57 3.72 -3.89
N ALA A 18 6.76 2.55 -3.28
CA ALA A 18 7.49 2.40 -2.03
C ALA A 18 8.95 2.84 -2.12
N GLU A 19 9.69 2.39 -3.14
CA GLU A 19 11.10 2.80 -3.34
C GLU A 19 11.21 4.31 -3.57
N ARG A 20 10.29 4.91 -4.35
CA ARG A 20 10.24 6.36 -4.57
C ARG A 20 9.99 7.13 -3.28
N ALA A 21 8.98 6.74 -2.50
CA ALA A 21 8.67 7.39 -1.23
C ALA A 21 9.84 7.31 -0.25
N LEU A 22 10.49 6.15 -0.13
CA LEU A 22 11.65 5.97 0.75
C LEU A 22 12.88 6.76 0.26
N LEU A 23 13.06 6.91 -1.05
CA LEU A 23 14.08 7.79 -1.64
C LEU A 23 13.81 9.26 -1.33
N GLU A 24 12.57 9.71 -1.49
CA GLU A 24 12.13 11.09 -1.19
C GLU A 24 12.29 11.44 0.30
N MET A 25 12.25 10.44 1.18
CA MET A 25 12.49 10.57 2.61
C MET A 25 13.97 10.46 3.01
N ASP A 26 14.91 10.46 2.05
CA ASP A 26 16.35 10.30 2.29
C ASP A 26 16.73 9.04 3.11
N VAL A 27 15.93 7.98 3.01
CA VAL A 27 16.22 6.73 3.70
C VAL A 27 17.42 6.06 3.02
N SER A 28 18.45 5.73 3.80
CA SER A 28 19.64 5.07 3.27
C SER A 28 19.31 3.72 2.63
N ARG A 29 20.07 3.32 1.62
CA ARG A 29 19.84 2.07 0.86
C ARG A 29 19.70 0.83 1.76
N ALA A 30 20.53 0.72 2.80
CA ALA A 30 20.46 -0.36 3.77
C ALA A 30 19.11 -0.37 4.52
N LYS A 31 18.67 0.80 5.01
CA LYS A 31 17.38 0.94 5.70
C LYS A 31 16.18 0.78 4.76
N ARG A 32 16.33 1.09 3.46
CA ARG A 32 15.27 0.86 2.47
C ARG A 32 15.02 -0.63 2.26
N ALA A 33 16.07 -1.44 2.17
CA ALA A 33 15.93 -2.89 2.05
C ALA A 33 15.15 -3.51 3.24
N GLU A 34 15.27 -2.92 4.43
CA GLU A 34 14.51 -3.35 5.62
C GLU A 34 13.05 -2.87 5.64
N ARG A 35 12.72 -1.80 4.92
CA ARG A 35 11.42 -1.10 5.02
C ARG A 35 10.55 -1.17 3.77
N ILE A 36 11.07 -1.66 2.65
CA ILE A 36 10.37 -1.64 1.37
C ILE A 36 9.07 -2.45 1.39
N ASP A 37 9.05 -3.61 2.05
CA ASP A 37 7.87 -4.47 2.10
C ASP A 37 6.72 -3.83 2.89
N SER A 38 7.01 -3.22 4.04
CA SER A 38 5.99 -2.53 4.84
C SER A 38 5.51 -1.24 4.17
N ALA A 39 6.39 -0.54 3.46
CA ALA A 39 6.00 0.60 2.63
C ALA A 39 5.10 0.16 1.48
N ALA A 40 5.43 -0.91 0.76
CA ALA A 40 4.60 -1.46 -0.32
C ALA A 40 3.22 -1.92 0.19
N ALA A 41 3.19 -2.61 1.34
CA ALA A 41 1.93 -3.01 1.98
C ALA A 41 1.05 -1.80 2.35
N SER A 42 1.65 -0.68 2.76
CA SER A 42 0.93 0.56 3.05
C SER A 42 0.30 1.15 1.78
N PHE A 43 0.99 1.10 0.63
CA PHE A 43 0.43 1.52 -0.65
C PHE A 43 -0.73 0.64 -1.11
N ILE A 44 -0.62 -0.69 -0.95
CA ILE A 44 -1.71 -1.63 -1.25
C ILE A 44 -2.94 -1.30 -0.40
N LEU A 45 -2.75 -1.13 0.91
CA LEU A 45 -3.83 -0.81 1.84
C LEU A 45 -4.46 0.55 1.51
N GLN A 46 -3.65 1.57 1.22
CA GLN A 46 -4.15 2.89 0.87
C GLN A 46 -5.05 2.84 -0.38
N GLY A 47 -4.62 2.15 -1.44
CA GLY A 47 -5.43 1.98 -2.64
C GLY A 47 -6.77 1.30 -2.37
N ALA A 48 -6.77 0.26 -1.52
CA ALA A 48 -8.01 -0.42 -1.12
C ALA A 48 -8.94 0.50 -0.32
N LEU A 49 -8.41 1.24 0.66
CA LEU A 49 -9.17 2.19 1.48
C LEU A 49 -9.74 3.34 0.64
N ASP A 50 -8.97 3.88 -0.30
CA ASP A 50 -9.41 4.93 -1.20
C ASP A 50 -10.59 4.47 -2.06
N ARG A 51 -10.53 3.23 -2.57
CA ARG A 51 -11.63 2.63 -3.34
C ARG A 51 -12.87 2.41 -2.48
N LEU A 52 -12.72 1.89 -1.27
CA LEU A 52 -13.84 1.72 -0.34
C LEU A 52 -14.49 3.07 -0.04
N SER A 53 -13.68 4.09 0.27
CA SER A 53 -14.16 5.45 0.51
C SER A 53 -14.91 6.03 -0.70
N ALA A 54 -14.41 5.81 -1.92
CA ALA A 54 -15.08 6.25 -3.15
C ALA A 54 -16.41 5.54 -3.39
N LEU A 55 -16.51 4.24 -3.09
CA LEU A 55 -17.75 3.47 -3.21
C LEU A 55 -18.79 3.92 -2.19
N THR A 56 -18.40 4.19 -0.94
CA THR A 56 -19.30 4.75 0.08
C THR A 56 -19.89 6.08 -0.38
N ARG A 57 -19.04 7.02 -0.84
CA ARG A 57 -19.50 8.33 -1.33
C ARG A 57 -20.41 8.28 -2.55
N ALA A 58 -20.33 7.23 -3.37
CA ALA A 58 -21.17 7.07 -4.56
C ALA A 58 -22.54 6.45 -4.23
N ALA A 59 -22.69 5.88 -3.03
CA ALA A 59 -23.94 5.29 -2.54
C ALA A 59 -24.79 6.28 -1.72
N ASP A 60 -24.21 7.41 -1.32
CA ASP A 60 -24.89 8.57 -0.71
C ASP A 60 -25.51 9.47 -1.80
#